data_AF-A0A662S0Y2-F1
#
_entry.id   AF-A0A662S0Y2-F1
#
_cell.length_a   1.000
_cell.length_b   1.000
_cell.length_c   1.000
_cell.angle_alpha   90.00
_cell.angle_beta   90.00
_cell.angle_gamma   90.00
#
_symmetry.space_group_name_H-M   'P 1'
#
loop_
_entity.id
_entity.type
_entity.pdbx_description
1 polymer ?
#
loop_
_entity_poly.entity_id
_entity_poly.type
_entity_poly.pdbx_seq_one_letter_code
_entity_poly.pdbx_strand_id
1 'polypeptide(L)'
;KRFIYFVTHIESAYEITPETVEAVKKLRKQGIYVYNQQVFTQWNSRRFETVALRIALKKAGIDPYYSFYPKGKWEHKDYIVPVARMLQERKEEARLLPGIYRTEEPVFNVPRLGKNHLRSWQDHELIMIRPDGRRVYLWHPWEKNIALVNPYIYVDIVSIKMYLDKLKERGENPEDYQSIWYYY
;
A
#
# COMPACT_ATOMS: atom_id res chain seq x y z
N LYS A 1 10.35 30.76 10.05
CA LYS A 1 11.19 29.74 9.36
C LYS A 1 10.22 28.78 8.66
N ARG A 2 10.35 28.55 7.34
CA ARG A 2 9.41 27.67 6.59
C ARG A 2 9.94 26.24 6.61
N PHE A 3 9.05 25.27 6.84
CA PHE A 3 9.35 23.85 6.64
C PHE A 3 8.98 23.46 5.22
N ILE A 4 9.94 22.92 4.48
CA ILE A 4 9.74 22.45 3.11
C ILE A 4 9.98 20.95 3.09
N TYR A 5 9.03 20.25 2.50
CA TYR A 5 9.02 18.80 2.37
C TYR A 5 8.89 18.44 0.89
N PHE A 6 9.63 17.43 0.46
CA PHE A 6 9.54 16.89 -0.89
C PHE A 6 9.02 15.46 -0.81
N VAL A 7 7.96 15.14 -1.57
CA VAL A 7 7.35 13.82 -1.56
C VAL A 7 7.49 13.22 -2.97
N THR A 8 8.16 12.08 -3.06
CA THR A 8 8.40 11.34 -4.30
C THR A 8 7.49 10.11 -4.42
N HIS A 9 7.50 9.48 -5.59
CA HIS A 9 6.74 8.28 -5.97
C HIS A 9 7.68 7.21 -6.52
N ILE A 10 8.45 6.60 -5.62
CA ILE A 10 9.36 5.51 -5.91
C ILE A 10 8.65 4.20 -5.58
N GLU A 11 8.54 3.33 -6.57
CA GLU A 11 7.70 2.13 -6.51
C GLU A 11 8.50 0.83 -6.34
N SER A 12 9.80 0.88 -6.62
CA SER A 12 10.71 -0.25 -6.50
C SER A 12 12.10 0.17 -6.02
N ALA A 13 12.83 -0.75 -5.37
CA ALA A 13 14.21 -0.53 -4.97
C ALA A 13 15.15 -0.24 -6.16
N TYR A 14 14.80 -0.71 -7.36
CA TYR A 14 15.57 -0.46 -8.60
C TYR A 14 15.56 1.00 -9.04
N GLU A 15 14.60 1.80 -8.58
CA GLU A 15 14.52 3.23 -8.88
C GLU A 15 15.43 4.08 -7.96
N ILE A 16 16.09 3.45 -6.97
CA ILE A 16 17.13 4.06 -6.15
C ILE A 16 18.48 3.96 -6.87
N THR A 17 18.67 4.83 -7.86
CA THR A 17 19.92 4.94 -8.63
C THR A 17 20.91 5.93 -8.01
N PRO A 18 22.18 5.99 -8.47
CA PRO A 18 23.12 7.03 -8.05
C PRO A 18 22.58 8.46 -8.26
N GLU A 19 21.82 8.69 -9.33
CA GLU A 19 21.18 9.97 -9.65
C GLU A 19 20.09 10.30 -8.63
N THR A 20 19.26 9.32 -8.26
CA THR A 20 18.25 9.48 -7.20
C THR A 20 18.91 9.87 -5.87
N VAL A 21 19.99 9.17 -5.49
CA VAL A 21 20.73 9.45 -4.25
C VAL A 21 21.35 10.85 -4.27
N GLU A 22 21.95 11.26 -5.38
CA GLU A 22 22.56 12.60 -5.49
C GLU A 22 21.49 13.70 -5.45
N ALA A 23 20.32 13.50 -6.06
CA ALA A 23 19.19 14.43 -5.98
C ALA A 23 18.69 14.59 -4.54
N VAL A 24 18.48 13.47 -3.82
CA VAL A 24 18.05 13.48 -2.41
C VAL A 24 19.08 14.17 -1.53
N LYS A 25 20.37 13.89 -1.74
CA LYS A 25 21.47 14.53 -1.01
C LYS A 25 21.47 16.05 -1.19
N LYS A 26 21.24 16.55 -2.41
CA LYS A 26 21.12 17.99 -2.68
C LYS A 26 19.96 18.62 -1.91
N LEU A 27 18.78 17.99 -1.93
CA LEU A 27 17.60 18.45 -1.15
C LEU A 27 17.90 18.47 0.36
N ARG A 28 18.45 17.37 0.88
CA ARG A 28 18.75 17.19 2.30
C ARG A 28 19.77 18.20 2.82
N LYS A 29 20.79 18.54 2.02
CA LYS A 29 21.78 19.60 2.34
C LYS A 29 21.16 20.98 2.51
N GLN A 30 20.04 21.25 1.83
CA GLN A 30 19.27 22.49 1.99
C GLN A 30 18.26 22.43 3.15
N GLY A 31 18.27 21.36 3.95
CA GLY A 31 17.33 21.16 5.05
C GLY A 31 15.93 20.71 4.61
N ILE A 32 15.75 20.30 3.35
CA ILE A 32 14.49 19.75 2.84
C ILE A 32 14.42 18.26 3.20
N TYR A 33 13.35 17.84 3.88
CA TYR A 33 13.14 16.41 4.16
C TYR A 33 12.43 15.77 2.97
N VAL A 34 12.85 14.54 2.65
CA VAL A 34 12.35 13.80 1.49
C VAL A 34 11.57 12.58 1.97
N TYR A 35 10.37 12.41 1.45
CA TYR A 35 9.47 11.32 1.78
C TYR A 35 9.04 10.55 0.53
N ASN A 36 8.56 9.31 0.69
CA ASN A 36 8.04 8.50 -0.40
C ASN A 36 6.57 8.10 -0.23
N GLN A 37 5.82 8.15 -1.32
CA GLN A 37 4.49 7.58 -1.44
C GLN A 37 4.51 6.46 -2.49
N GLN A 38 4.50 5.22 -2.03
CA GLN A 38 4.42 4.05 -2.89
C GLN A 38 2.95 3.76 -3.24
N VAL A 39 2.66 3.39 -4.47
CA VAL A 39 1.42 2.75 -4.90
C VAL A 39 1.62 1.24 -4.96
N PHE A 40 0.86 0.49 -4.18
CA PHE A 40 1.03 -0.95 -4.03
C PHE A 40 0.25 -1.72 -5.11
N THR A 41 0.91 -2.02 -6.21
CA THR A 41 0.33 -2.62 -7.42
C THR A 41 0.66 -4.10 -7.56
N GLN A 42 0.02 -4.78 -8.51
CA GLN A 42 0.37 -6.14 -8.90
C GLN A 42 1.89 -6.31 -9.13
N TRP A 43 2.55 -5.30 -9.68
CA TRP A 43 3.95 -5.35 -10.12
C TRP A 43 4.95 -5.33 -8.98
N ASN A 44 4.67 -4.61 -7.89
CA ASN A 44 5.51 -4.51 -6.69
C ASN A 44 4.93 -5.27 -5.47
N SER A 45 3.97 -6.19 -5.70
CA SER A 45 3.31 -6.95 -4.63
C SER A 45 3.91 -8.31 -4.31
N ARG A 46 5.01 -8.72 -4.96
CA ARG A 46 5.71 -9.96 -4.59
C ARG A 46 6.22 -9.86 -3.16
N ARG A 47 6.33 -10.99 -2.46
CA ARG A 47 6.82 -10.99 -1.08
C ARG A 47 8.19 -10.32 -1.02
N PHE A 48 8.35 -9.44 -0.04
CA PHE A 48 9.53 -8.67 0.33
C PHE A 48 9.99 -7.60 -0.67
N GLU A 49 9.28 -7.35 -1.78
CA GLU A 49 9.58 -6.22 -2.69
C GLU A 49 9.49 -4.87 -1.96
N THR A 50 8.39 -4.65 -1.22
CA THR A 50 8.23 -3.41 -0.44
C THR A 50 9.20 -3.34 0.74
N VAL A 51 9.63 -4.48 1.29
CA VAL A 51 10.68 -4.53 2.32
C VAL A 51 12.02 -4.05 1.73
N ALA A 52 12.39 -4.55 0.55
CA ALA A 52 13.58 -4.10 -0.17
C ALA A 52 13.51 -2.61 -0.49
N LEU A 53 12.35 -2.11 -0.95
CA LEU A 53 12.11 -0.69 -1.20
C LEU A 53 12.33 0.15 0.08
N ARG A 54 11.74 -0.21 1.21
CA ARG A 54 11.92 0.51 2.49
C ARG A 54 13.39 0.61 2.90
N ILE A 55 14.15 -0.48 2.75
CA ILE A 55 15.58 -0.49 3.04
C ILE A 55 16.32 0.46 2.09
N ALA A 56 16.02 0.42 0.79
CA ALA A 56 16.67 1.25 -0.22
C ALA A 56 16.36 2.74 -0.02
N LEU A 57 15.09 3.09 0.23
CA LEU A 57 14.66 4.44 0.59
C LEU A 57 15.43 4.97 1.79
N LYS A 58 15.50 4.19 2.87
CA LYS A 58 16.17 4.61 4.10
C LYS A 58 17.67 4.87 3.87
N LYS A 59 18.33 4.00 3.08
CA LYS A 59 19.74 4.19 2.69
C LYS A 59 19.95 5.44 1.83
N ALA A 60 18.97 5.81 1.00
CA ALA A 60 19.01 7.02 0.19
C ALA A 60 18.68 8.31 0.98
N GLY A 61 18.28 8.21 2.25
CA GLY A 61 17.84 9.36 3.05
C GLY A 61 16.42 9.81 2.77
N ILE A 62 15.57 8.90 2.28
CA ILE A 62 14.14 9.10 2.04
C ILE A 62 13.35 8.33 3.10
N ASP A 63 12.37 8.99 3.73
CA ASP A 63 11.50 8.36 4.72
C ASP A 63 10.18 7.88 4.09
N PRO A 64 9.76 6.62 4.30
CA PRO A 64 8.44 6.17 3.85
C PRO A 64 7.30 6.95 4.52
N TYR A 65 6.33 7.42 3.72
CA TYR A 65 5.18 8.21 4.20
C TYR A 65 3.83 7.52 3.99
N TYR A 66 3.50 7.10 2.77
CA TYR A 66 2.31 6.27 2.53
C TYR A 66 2.64 5.07 1.64
N SER A 67 1.93 3.98 1.89
CA SER A 67 1.66 2.97 0.87
C SER A 67 0.19 3.10 0.50
N PHE A 68 -0.10 3.37 -0.77
CA PHE A 68 -1.45 3.53 -1.28
C PHE A 68 -1.98 2.24 -1.87
N TYR A 69 -3.22 1.91 -1.51
CA TYR A 69 -4.00 1.01 -2.34
C TYR A 69 -4.27 1.66 -3.71
N PRO A 70 -4.04 0.95 -4.83
CA PRO A 70 -4.17 1.53 -6.16
C PRO A 70 -5.64 1.79 -6.47
N LYS A 71 -5.98 3.04 -6.71
CA LYS A 71 -7.33 3.38 -7.18
C LYS A 71 -7.49 2.87 -8.61
N GLY A 72 -8.50 2.04 -8.84
CA GLY A 72 -8.73 1.47 -10.16
C GLY A 72 -10.20 1.34 -10.52
N LYS A 73 -10.41 1.01 -11.78
CA LYS A 73 -11.63 0.40 -12.30
C LYS A 73 -11.26 -0.96 -12.90
N TRP A 74 -12.22 -1.70 -13.45
CA TRP A 74 -11.97 -3.02 -14.03
C TRP A 74 -10.92 -3.01 -15.15
N GLU A 75 -10.84 -1.91 -15.90
CA GLU A 75 -9.87 -1.66 -16.97
C GLU A 75 -8.42 -1.66 -16.43
N HIS A 76 -8.23 -1.38 -15.14
CA HIS A 76 -6.92 -1.37 -14.49
C HIS A 76 -6.62 -2.66 -13.72
N LYS A 77 -7.44 -3.71 -13.84
CA LYS A 77 -7.31 -4.98 -13.08
C LYS A 77 -5.92 -5.62 -13.12
N ASP A 78 -5.09 -5.28 -14.10
CA ASP A 78 -3.71 -5.78 -14.24
C ASP A 78 -2.71 -5.10 -13.31
N TYR A 79 -3.08 -3.98 -12.71
CA TYR A 79 -2.30 -3.26 -11.71
C TYR A 79 -2.87 -3.40 -10.30
N ILE A 80 -4.11 -3.87 -10.15
CA ILE A 80 -4.81 -3.94 -8.87
C ILE A 80 -4.48 -5.23 -8.12
N VAL A 81 -4.35 -5.11 -6.81
CA VAL A 81 -4.25 -6.22 -5.86
C VAL A 81 -5.50 -6.26 -4.98
N PRO A 82 -5.86 -7.41 -4.38
CA PRO A 82 -6.88 -7.45 -3.33
C PRO A 82 -6.43 -6.64 -2.10
N VAL A 83 -7.34 -5.98 -1.39
CA VAL A 83 -7.01 -5.25 -0.13
C VAL A 83 -6.26 -6.16 0.86
N ALA A 84 -6.66 -7.43 0.93
CA ALA A 84 -6.04 -8.47 1.73
C ALA A 84 -4.53 -8.62 1.50
N ARG A 85 -4.04 -8.43 0.26
CA ARG A 85 -2.61 -8.57 -0.04
C ARG A 85 -1.79 -7.48 0.63
N MET A 86 -2.29 -6.25 0.65
CA MET A 86 -1.61 -5.12 1.29
C MET A 86 -1.60 -5.26 2.81
N LEU A 87 -2.66 -5.81 3.39
CA LEU A 87 -2.72 -6.17 4.82
C LEU A 87 -1.73 -7.29 5.16
N GLN A 88 -1.63 -8.32 4.32
CA GLN A 88 -0.67 -9.41 4.44
C GLN A 88 0.78 -8.89 4.41
N GLU A 89 1.12 -8.04 3.44
CA GLU A 89 2.44 -7.39 3.34
C GLU A 89 2.79 -6.69 4.65
N ARG A 90 1.86 -5.87 5.16
CA ARG A 90 2.09 -5.10 6.39
C ARG A 90 2.29 -5.99 7.60
N LYS A 91 1.53 -7.08 7.72
CA LYS A 91 1.56 -7.96 8.90
C LYS A 91 2.78 -8.88 8.89
N GLU A 92 3.10 -9.46 7.74
CA GLU A 92 4.06 -10.57 7.64
C GLU A 92 5.44 -10.13 7.18
N GLU A 93 5.53 -9.07 6.38
CA GLU A 93 6.77 -8.67 5.71
C GLU A 93 7.32 -7.40 6.35
N ALA A 94 6.54 -6.31 6.34
CA ALA A 94 6.96 -5.05 6.92
C ALA A 94 7.32 -5.19 8.41
N ARG A 95 6.60 -6.03 9.16
CA ARG A 95 6.81 -6.25 10.60
C ARG A 95 8.23 -6.74 10.94
N LEU A 96 8.93 -7.37 9.99
CA LEU A 96 10.30 -7.85 10.18
C LEU A 96 11.32 -6.70 10.23
N LEU A 97 10.97 -5.51 9.74
CA LEU A 97 11.83 -4.34 9.82
C LEU A 97 11.66 -3.59 11.15
N PRO A 98 12.73 -2.94 11.65
CA PRO A 98 12.61 -1.98 12.75
C PRO A 98 11.59 -0.89 12.42
N GLY A 99 10.88 -0.38 13.44
CA GLY A 99 9.80 0.60 13.26
C GLY A 99 10.19 1.82 12.41
N ILE A 100 11.45 2.26 12.51
CA ILE A 100 12.00 3.42 11.79
C ILE A 100 12.11 3.25 10.27
N TYR A 101 12.00 2.02 9.76
CA TYR A 101 12.00 1.72 8.31
C TYR A 101 10.59 1.61 7.75
N ARG A 102 9.56 1.55 8.61
CA ARG A 102 8.19 1.21 8.24
C ARG A 102 7.20 2.24 8.79
N THR A 103 7.62 3.49 8.76
CA THR A 103 6.87 4.66 9.25
C THR A 103 5.65 4.99 8.41
N GLU A 104 5.60 4.47 7.18
CA GLU A 104 4.47 4.68 6.29
C GLU A 104 3.20 3.99 6.78
N GLU A 105 2.08 4.63 6.47
CA GLU A 105 0.76 4.09 6.73
C GLU A 105 0.19 3.46 5.44
N PRO A 106 -0.29 2.20 5.49
CA PRO A 106 -1.04 1.62 4.39
C PRO A 106 -2.43 2.26 4.38
N VAL A 107 -2.78 2.96 3.30
CA VAL A 107 -4.01 3.75 3.21
C VAL A 107 -4.84 3.43 1.97
N PHE A 108 -6.16 3.53 2.13
CA PHE A 108 -7.13 3.46 1.05
C PHE A 108 -7.78 4.84 0.87
N ASN A 109 -7.82 5.35 -0.36
CA ASN A 109 -8.52 6.59 -0.65
C ASN A 109 -10.00 6.31 -0.93
N VAL A 110 -10.82 6.49 0.11
CA VAL A 110 -12.24 6.22 0.10
C VAL A 110 -12.97 7.42 -0.52
N PRO A 111 -13.76 7.23 -1.59
CA PRO A 111 -14.51 8.32 -2.21
C PRO A 111 -15.36 9.07 -1.18
N ARG A 112 -15.17 10.40 -1.11
CA ARG A 112 -15.87 11.32 -0.19
C ARG A 112 -15.52 11.19 1.30
N LEU A 113 -14.83 10.13 1.73
CA LEU A 113 -14.41 9.95 3.13
C LEU A 113 -12.93 10.30 3.35
N GLY A 114 -12.13 10.39 2.29
CA GLY A 114 -10.70 10.70 2.40
C GLY A 114 -9.85 9.43 2.57
N LYS A 115 -8.76 9.53 3.33
CA LYS A 115 -7.80 8.42 3.48
C LYS A 115 -8.10 7.64 4.75
N ASN A 116 -8.47 6.37 4.60
CA ASN A 116 -8.63 5.44 5.72
C ASN A 116 -7.36 4.61 5.90
N HIS A 117 -7.03 4.29 7.14
CA HIS A 117 -5.89 3.43 7.47
C HIS A 117 -6.29 1.97 7.37
N LEU A 118 -5.63 1.21 6.49
CA LEU A 118 -5.92 -0.21 6.31
C LEU A 118 -5.69 -1.02 7.60
N ARG A 119 -4.71 -0.61 8.42
CA ARG A 119 -4.40 -1.31 9.67
C ARG A 119 -5.44 -1.10 10.78
N SER A 120 -6.33 -0.12 10.63
CA SER A 120 -7.31 0.24 11.64
C SER A 120 -8.60 -0.51 11.37
N TRP A 121 -8.84 -1.58 12.13
CA TRP A 121 -10.06 -2.40 12.01
C TRP A 121 -11.35 -1.62 12.23
N GLN A 122 -11.28 -0.44 12.86
CA GLN A 122 -12.44 0.43 13.02
C GLN A 122 -12.82 1.15 11.72
N ASP A 123 -11.94 1.21 10.72
CA ASP A 123 -12.12 2.04 9.53
C ASP A 123 -12.71 1.27 8.35
N HIS A 124 -12.70 -0.06 8.41
CA HIS A 124 -13.31 -0.93 7.41
C HIS A 124 -13.54 -2.34 7.94
N GLU A 125 -14.51 -3.05 7.35
CA GLU A 125 -14.80 -4.45 7.66
C GLU A 125 -15.25 -5.22 6.41
N LEU A 126 -14.93 -6.52 6.36
CA LEU A 126 -15.42 -7.43 5.32
C LEU A 126 -16.86 -7.86 5.63
N ILE A 127 -17.80 -7.51 4.74
CA ILE A 127 -19.23 -7.77 4.94
C ILE A 127 -19.77 -8.90 4.05
N MET A 128 -19.08 -9.24 2.95
CA MET A 128 -19.55 -10.27 2.01
C MET A 128 -18.42 -10.80 1.12
N ILE A 129 -18.57 -12.04 0.66
CA ILE A 129 -17.81 -12.62 -0.46
C ILE A 129 -18.81 -12.92 -1.58
N ARG A 130 -18.56 -12.41 -2.77
CA ARG A 130 -19.41 -12.63 -3.95
C ARG A 130 -19.20 -14.03 -4.54
N PRO A 131 -20.13 -14.56 -5.36
CA PRO A 131 -19.95 -15.84 -6.05
C PRO A 131 -18.69 -15.94 -6.92
N ASP A 132 -18.16 -14.80 -7.39
CA ASP A 132 -16.91 -14.72 -8.16
C ASP A 132 -15.64 -14.60 -7.28
N GLY A 133 -15.79 -14.73 -5.96
CA GLY A 133 -14.71 -14.69 -4.98
C GLY A 133 -14.20 -13.28 -4.64
N ARG A 134 -14.80 -12.21 -5.21
CA ARG A 134 -14.45 -10.83 -4.85
C ARG A 134 -15.06 -10.46 -3.51
N ARG A 135 -14.26 -9.80 -2.67
CA ARG A 135 -14.66 -9.37 -1.33
C ARG A 135 -15.35 -8.02 -1.38
N VAL A 136 -16.31 -7.83 -0.48
CA VAL A 136 -17.05 -6.58 -0.29
C VAL A 136 -16.72 -6.03 1.09
N TYR A 137 -16.19 -4.82 1.12
CA TYR A 137 -15.81 -4.11 2.34
C TYR A 137 -16.76 -2.93 2.58
N LEU A 138 -17.12 -2.72 3.83
CA LEU A 138 -17.79 -1.51 4.29
C LEU A 138 -16.73 -0.58 4.90
N TRP A 139 -16.52 0.58 4.31
CA TRP A 139 -15.60 1.60 4.79
C TRP A 139 -16.36 2.62 5.65
N HIS A 140 -15.86 2.84 6.85
CA HIS A 140 -16.45 3.77 7.80
C HIS A 140 -15.83 5.17 7.66
N PRO A 141 -16.58 6.25 7.84
CA PRO A 141 -16.01 7.60 7.87
C PRO A 141 -15.02 7.71 9.04
N TRP A 142 -13.94 8.47 8.85
CA TRP A 142 -13.03 8.80 9.96
C TRP A 142 -13.65 9.83 10.92
N GLU A 143 -14.64 10.61 10.46
CA GLU A 143 -15.40 11.63 11.20
C GLU A 143 -16.39 11.05 12.24
N LYS A 144 -16.01 9.95 12.88
CA LYS A 144 -16.82 9.23 13.87
C LYS A 144 -17.23 10.19 14.98
N ASN A 145 -18.54 10.34 15.19
CA ASN A 145 -19.14 11.28 16.15
C ASN A 145 -18.88 12.78 15.88
N ILE A 146 -18.45 13.15 14.68
CA ILE A 146 -18.30 14.55 14.25
C ILE A 146 -19.40 14.92 13.25
N ALA A 147 -19.61 14.08 12.25
CA ALA A 147 -20.65 14.27 11.23
C ALA A 147 -21.29 12.95 10.82
N LEU A 148 -22.58 12.99 10.47
CA LEU A 148 -23.27 11.85 9.87
C LEU A 148 -22.86 11.75 8.41
N VAL A 149 -21.94 10.83 8.12
CA VAL A 149 -21.50 10.53 6.77
C VAL A 149 -21.78 9.08 6.45
N ASN A 150 -22.37 8.83 5.28
CA ASN A 150 -22.67 7.47 4.86
C ASN A 150 -21.37 6.66 4.66
N PRO A 151 -21.34 5.39 5.10
CA PRO A 151 -20.22 4.51 4.80
C PRO A 151 -20.14 4.24 3.30
N TYR A 152 -18.97 3.77 2.85
CA TYR A 152 -18.72 3.46 1.45
C TYR A 152 -18.56 1.94 1.26
N ILE A 153 -19.37 1.36 0.38
CA ILE A 153 -19.23 -0.04 0.00
C ILE A 153 -18.22 -0.14 -1.13
N TYR A 154 -17.14 -0.87 -0.88
CA TYR A 154 -16.12 -1.21 -1.87
C TYR A 154 -16.21 -2.69 -2.22
N VAL A 155 -16.13 -3.01 -3.51
CA VAL A 155 -15.93 -4.38 -3.97
C VAL A 155 -14.52 -4.45 -4.54
N ASP A 156 -13.73 -5.42 -4.07
CA ASP A 156 -12.42 -5.73 -4.66
C ASP A 156 -12.58 -5.83 -6.19
N ILE A 157 -11.68 -5.20 -6.95
CA ILE A 157 -11.75 -5.25 -8.42
C ILE A 157 -11.37 -6.66 -8.90
N VAL A 158 -10.36 -7.26 -8.26
CA VAL A 158 -9.85 -8.61 -8.55
C VAL A 158 -10.08 -9.51 -7.34
N SER A 159 -10.47 -10.76 -7.56
CA SER A 159 -10.54 -11.73 -6.46
C SER A 159 -9.13 -12.16 -6.03
N ILE A 160 -9.00 -12.71 -4.83
CA ILE A 160 -7.75 -13.32 -4.37
C ILE A 160 -7.29 -14.41 -5.35
N LYS A 161 -8.22 -15.21 -5.89
CA LYS A 161 -7.87 -16.22 -6.89
C LYS A 161 -7.25 -15.58 -8.14
N MET A 162 -7.88 -14.55 -8.71
CA MET A 162 -7.33 -13.85 -9.89
C MET A 162 -5.94 -13.27 -9.62
N TYR A 163 -5.71 -12.75 -8.41
CA TYR A 163 -4.40 -12.26 -7.97
C TYR A 163 -3.35 -13.37 -7.92
N LEU A 164 -3.67 -14.50 -7.29
CA LEU A 164 -2.77 -15.64 -7.15
C LEU A 164 -2.46 -16.30 -8.51
N ASP A 165 -3.45 -16.38 -9.40
CA ASP A 165 -3.25 -16.89 -10.77
C ASP A 165 -2.21 -16.02 -11.51
N LYS A 166 -2.30 -14.69 -11.41
CA LYS A 166 -1.32 -13.77 -12.01
C LYS A 166 0.07 -13.85 -11.40
N LEU A 167 0.16 -14.11 -10.09
CA LEU A 167 1.45 -14.37 -9.46
C LEU A 167 2.09 -15.65 -10.02
N LYS A 168 1.29 -16.71 -10.16
CA LYS A 168 1.71 -17.98 -10.77
C LYS A 168 2.19 -17.81 -12.20
N GLU A 169 1.46 -17.06 -13.02
CA GLU A 169 1.88 -16.71 -14.39
C GLU A 169 3.22 -15.98 -14.43
N ARG A 170 3.55 -15.22 -13.38
CA ARG A 170 4.83 -14.51 -13.21
C ARG A 170 5.92 -15.35 -12.52
N GLY A 171 5.69 -16.65 -12.34
CA GLY A 171 6.66 -17.60 -11.78
C GLY A 171 6.71 -17.65 -10.25
N GLU A 172 5.79 -17.01 -9.55
CA GLU A 172 5.70 -17.12 -8.09
C GLU A 172 4.95 -18.39 -7.67
N ASN A 173 5.23 -18.88 -6.46
CA ASN A 173 4.47 -19.97 -5.86
C ASN A 173 3.27 -19.42 -5.06
N PRO A 174 2.01 -19.67 -5.45
CA PRO A 174 0.84 -19.16 -4.71
C PRO A 174 0.76 -19.63 -3.26
N GLU A 175 1.35 -20.78 -2.91
CA GLU A 175 1.35 -21.31 -1.54
C GLU A 175 2.10 -20.40 -0.56
N ASP A 176 3.08 -19.64 -1.04
CA ASP A 176 3.82 -18.67 -0.23
C ASP A 176 2.92 -17.51 0.22
N TYR A 177 1.75 -17.35 -0.43
CA TYR A 177 0.78 -16.29 -0.17
C TYR A 177 -0.49 -16.82 0.50
N GLN A 178 -0.59 -18.12 0.82
CA GLN A 178 -1.83 -18.76 1.28
C GLN A 178 -2.50 -18.08 2.48
N SER A 179 -1.73 -17.42 3.36
CA SER A 179 -2.28 -16.70 4.50
C SER A 179 -3.14 -15.50 4.11
N ILE A 180 -3.09 -15.03 2.85
CA ILE A 180 -3.86 -13.90 2.32
C ILE A 180 -5.37 -14.03 2.61
N TRP A 181 -5.88 -15.26 2.69
CA TRP A 181 -7.29 -15.53 2.98
C TRP A 181 -7.73 -15.05 4.37
N TYR A 182 -6.80 -14.88 5.31
CA TYR A 182 -7.08 -14.49 6.70
C TYR A 182 -6.95 -12.99 6.98
N TYR A 183 -6.70 -12.17 5.95
CA TYR A 183 -6.59 -10.72 6.08
C TYR A 183 -7.80 -10.00 5.48
N TYR A 184 -8.43 -9.12 6.23
CA TYR A 184 -9.58 -8.34 5.77
C TYR A 184 -9.71 -7.03 6.53
#